data_AF-A0A9X8R2R6-F1
#
_entry.id   AF-A0A9X8R2R6-F1
#
_cell.length_a   1.000
_cell.length_b   1.000
_cell.length_c   1.000
_cell.angle_alpha   90.00
_cell.angle_beta   90.00
_cell.angle_gamma   90.00
#
_symmetry.space_group_name_H-M   'P 1'
#
loop_
_entity.id
_entity.type
_entity.pdbx_description
1 polymer ?
#
loop_
_entity_poly.entity_id
_entity_poly.type
_entity_poly.pdbx_seq_one_letter_code
_entity_poly.pdbx_strand_id
1 'polypeptide(L)'
;MQITRRIRTAAAAVTALALGLSVINPVTGPADAQPIPGVVSGVDVAGHQRPGGAAIDWRSVHTIGGQDFAYVKASEGDGWKNDFYDEDAKAAADAGLKVGAYHYARPAEDPVAQARYFASVVNDGPATQLPPVLDLEVDEGLGPVQLAGWTQAFLSELEARTGKRPMIYTYRYFWYERMNDTSAFTSYPLWLAAYQNRPPAPVGGWEKLSFWQRSESGRVVGINTPVDMNIFNGNAAQLNQFAAGDLRAGGGVLEAFQVPDSGELKVLEQDSTKLVVAILALAAGGLGAQQLIDAARLAGFDPTDADNIAGLVRALAGQGELPIEDLQKMMVGDYQIGDLLILLDNAAKAA
;
A
#
# COMPACT_ATOMS: atom_id res chain seq x y z
N MET A 1 35.06 36.66 -49.78
CA MET A 1 35.08 37.18 -48.40
C MET A 1 33.65 37.08 -47.84
N GLN A 2 33.31 35.98 -47.18
CA GLN A 2 32.21 35.91 -46.23
C GLN A 2 32.44 34.66 -45.37
N ILE A 3 32.69 34.92 -44.10
CA ILE A 3 33.02 33.94 -43.06
C ILE A 3 31.68 33.45 -42.50
N THR A 4 31.32 32.19 -42.74
CA THR A 4 30.21 31.55 -42.03
C THR A 4 30.76 30.68 -40.91
N ARG A 5 30.56 31.17 -39.68
CA ARG A 5 30.92 30.52 -38.41
C ARG A 5 30.23 29.16 -38.28
N ARG A 6 31.03 28.16 -37.92
CA ARG A 6 30.57 26.88 -37.36
C ARG A 6 29.83 27.15 -36.04
N ILE A 7 28.58 26.73 -35.95
CA ILE A 7 27.89 26.59 -34.66
C ILE A 7 27.81 25.09 -34.40
N ARG A 8 28.62 24.63 -33.44
CA ARG A 8 28.45 23.33 -32.78
C ARG A 8 27.36 23.52 -31.74
N THR A 9 26.17 22.99 -31.97
CA THR A 9 25.17 22.83 -30.91
C THR A 9 25.56 21.63 -30.06
N ALA A 10 26.12 21.91 -28.87
CA ALA A 10 26.23 20.93 -27.81
C ALA A 10 24.81 20.65 -27.29
N ALA A 11 24.36 19.40 -27.38
CA ALA A 11 23.17 18.94 -26.70
C ALA A 11 23.45 18.96 -25.20
N ALA A 12 22.84 19.90 -24.47
CA ALA A 12 22.82 19.89 -23.02
C ALA A 12 21.80 18.82 -22.59
N ALA A 13 22.28 17.78 -21.92
CA ALA A 13 21.43 16.83 -21.20
C ALA A 13 20.70 17.61 -20.09
N VAL A 14 19.37 17.70 -20.20
CA VAL A 14 18.53 18.20 -19.12
C VAL A 14 18.30 17.01 -18.18
N THR A 15 19.11 16.93 -17.13
CA THR A 15 18.83 16.07 -15.99
C THR A 15 17.63 16.68 -15.28
N ALA A 16 16.43 16.11 -15.50
CA ALA A 16 15.24 16.46 -14.75
C ALA A 16 15.39 15.90 -13.33
N LEU A 17 15.94 16.73 -12.43
CA LEU A 17 15.89 16.49 -11.00
C LEU A 17 14.45 16.78 -10.56
N ALA A 18 13.61 15.74 -10.50
CA ALA A 18 12.28 15.81 -9.92
C ALA A 18 12.43 16.01 -8.41
N LEU A 19 12.55 17.27 -7.99
CA LEU A 19 12.34 17.68 -6.61
C LEU A 19 10.83 17.55 -6.34
N GLY A 20 10.40 16.35 -5.95
CA GLY A 20 9.12 16.16 -5.30
C GLY A 20 9.09 17.03 -4.05
N LEU A 21 8.30 18.10 -4.09
CA LEU A 21 7.99 18.90 -2.91
C LEU A 21 7.19 17.99 -1.97
N SER A 22 7.89 17.26 -1.10
CA SER A 22 7.29 16.74 0.12
C SER A 22 6.83 17.96 0.91
N VAL A 23 5.54 18.24 0.87
CA VAL A 23 4.93 19.22 1.77
C VAL A 23 5.09 18.65 3.17
N ILE A 24 6.13 19.11 3.88
CA ILE A 24 6.33 18.80 5.30
C ILE A 24 5.28 19.61 6.06
N ASN A 25 4.06 19.09 6.11
CA ASN A 25 3.11 19.53 7.12
C ASN A 25 3.42 18.73 8.39
N PRO A 26 3.86 19.37 9.49
CA PRO A 26 3.78 18.73 10.79
C PRO A 26 2.30 18.61 11.11
N VAL A 27 1.67 17.50 10.71
CA VAL A 27 0.27 17.24 11.02
C VAL A 27 0.19 16.90 12.50
N THR A 28 -0.05 17.93 13.32
CA THR A 28 -0.53 17.80 14.69
C THR A 28 -2.03 17.52 14.64
N GLY A 29 -2.37 16.26 14.35
CA GLY A 29 -3.74 15.71 14.44
C GLY A 29 -3.71 14.41 15.24
N PRO A 30 -4.85 13.96 15.81
CA PRO A 30 -4.95 12.64 16.44
C PRO A 30 -4.59 11.54 15.43
N ALA A 31 -4.31 10.34 15.92
CA ALA A 31 -3.87 9.22 15.10
C ALA A 31 -5.05 8.30 14.79
N ASP A 32 -5.46 8.17 13.52
CA ASP A 32 -6.66 7.41 13.14
C ASP A 32 -6.59 5.92 13.48
N ALA A 33 -5.37 5.37 13.52
CA ALA A 33 -5.11 3.99 13.92
C ALA A 33 -3.96 3.90 14.92
N GLN A 34 -4.23 3.23 16.03
CA GLN A 34 -3.26 2.88 17.08
C GLN A 34 -3.13 1.35 17.21
N PRO A 35 -2.00 0.86 17.75
CA PRO A 35 -1.85 -0.55 18.08
C PRO A 35 -2.97 -1.01 19.02
N ILE A 36 -3.53 -2.19 18.78
CA ILE A 36 -4.62 -2.73 19.60
C ILE A 36 -4.02 -3.70 20.62
N PRO A 37 -4.14 -3.43 21.94
CA PRO A 37 -3.56 -4.31 22.95
C PRO A 37 -4.05 -5.76 22.82
N GLY A 38 -3.11 -6.71 22.84
CA GLY A 38 -3.41 -8.15 22.72
C GLY A 38 -3.64 -8.66 21.30
N VAL A 39 -3.54 -7.78 20.29
CA VAL A 39 -3.62 -8.13 18.87
C VAL A 39 -2.24 -7.99 18.25
N VAL A 40 -1.80 -9.02 17.54
CA VAL A 40 -0.50 -9.01 16.86
C VAL A 40 -0.53 -7.98 15.74
N SER A 41 0.25 -6.92 15.91
CA SER A 41 0.23 -5.75 15.05
C SER A 41 1.60 -5.52 14.41
N GLY A 42 1.63 -4.87 13.25
CA GLY A 42 2.85 -4.53 12.57
C GLY A 42 2.68 -3.35 11.64
N VAL A 43 3.80 -2.88 11.11
CA VAL A 43 3.86 -1.80 10.13
C VAL A 43 4.37 -2.31 8.79
N ASP A 44 4.07 -1.58 7.73
CA ASP A 44 4.84 -1.68 6.50
C ASP A 44 5.40 -0.32 6.09
N VAL A 45 6.62 -0.34 5.55
CA VAL A 45 7.39 0.88 5.28
C VAL A 45 8.13 0.82 3.95
N ALA A 46 8.35 1.99 3.38
CA ALA A 46 9.17 2.24 2.21
C ALA A 46 10.09 3.45 2.44
N GLY A 47 10.72 3.96 1.38
CA GLY A 47 11.48 5.21 1.46
C GLY A 47 10.64 6.42 1.88
N HIS A 48 9.31 6.36 1.77
CA HIS A 48 8.40 7.43 2.23
C HIS A 48 8.49 7.67 3.74
N GLN A 49 8.73 6.63 4.53
CA GLN A 49 8.93 6.73 5.98
C GLN A 49 10.34 7.22 6.38
N ARG A 50 11.20 7.54 5.40
CA ARG A 50 12.58 8.03 5.57
C ARG A 50 12.74 9.46 5.01
N PRO A 51 11.92 10.46 5.41
CA PRO A 51 12.04 11.81 4.88
C PRO A 51 13.44 12.38 5.15
N GLY A 52 14.12 12.84 4.10
CA GLY A 52 15.51 13.30 4.18
C GLY A 52 16.53 12.21 4.53
N GLY A 53 16.16 10.92 4.38
CA GLY A 53 16.98 9.77 4.74
C GLY A 53 17.03 9.45 6.25
N ALA A 54 16.24 10.14 7.07
CA ALA A 54 16.22 9.96 8.53
C ALA A 54 15.88 8.51 8.91
N ALA A 55 16.72 7.90 9.74
CA ALA A 55 16.55 6.50 10.17
C ALA A 55 15.30 6.32 11.05
N ILE A 56 14.67 5.15 10.92
CA ILE A 56 13.57 4.71 11.79
C ILE A 56 14.18 4.14 13.08
N ASP A 57 13.65 4.55 14.24
CA ASP A 57 14.03 3.95 15.52
C ASP A 57 13.25 2.65 15.74
N TRP A 58 13.74 1.58 15.11
CA TRP A 58 13.13 0.25 15.16
C TRP A 58 13.03 -0.34 16.58
N ARG A 59 13.93 0.04 17.49
CA ARG A 59 13.84 -0.38 18.89
C ARG A 59 12.62 0.24 19.55
N SER A 60 12.38 1.53 19.32
CA SER A 60 11.16 2.19 19.78
C SER A 60 9.91 1.64 19.10
N VAL A 61 9.96 1.34 17.80
CA VAL A 61 8.84 0.71 17.06
C VAL A 61 8.40 -0.59 17.73
N HIS A 62 9.36 -1.46 18.10
CA HIS A 62 9.06 -2.69 18.82
C HIS A 62 8.60 -2.44 20.26
N THR A 63 9.40 -1.73 21.05
CA THR A 63 9.26 -1.72 22.52
C THR A 63 8.23 -0.73 23.05
N ILE A 64 8.08 0.42 22.40
CA ILE A 64 7.16 1.48 22.81
C ILE A 64 5.97 1.52 21.87
N GLY A 65 6.23 1.42 20.56
CA GLY A 65 5.21 1.35 19.52
C GLY A 65 4.44 0.03 19.51
N GLY A 66 4.93 -1.01 20.21
CA GLY A 66 4.23 -2.27 20.40
C GLY A 66 4.02 -3.08 19.12
N GLN A 67 4.91 -2.93 18.13
CA GLN A 67 4.85 -3.67 16.88
C GLN A 67 5.58 -5.01 16.98
N ASP A 68 4.97 -6.08 16.47
CA ASP A 68 5.48 -7.45 16.48
C ASP A 68 6.15 -7.85 15.17
N PHE A 69 5.74 -7.21 14.06
CA PHE A 69 6.29 -7.46 12.73
C PHE A 69 6.43 -6.19 11.89
N ALA A 70 7.25 -6.29 10.85
CA ALA A 70 7.40 -5.26 9.83
C ALA A 70 7.56 -5.87 8.43
N TYR A 71 6.92 -5.27 7.43
CA TYR A 71 7.26 -5.48 6.02
C TYR A 71 8.00 -4.25 5.49
N VAL A 72 9.10 -4.47 4.76
CA VAL A 72 9.91 -3.38 4.20
C VAL A 72 9.91 -3.50 2.68
N LYS A 73 9.61 -2.40 1.97
CA LYS A 73 9.70 -2.36 0.50
C LYS A 73 11.12 -2.69 0.10
N ALA A 74 11.31 -3.75 -0.66
CA ALA A 74 12.62 -4.16 -1.12
C ALA A 74 12.92 -3.68 -2.53
N SER A 75 11.94 -3.82 -3.42
CA SER A 75 12.12 -3.55 -4.84
C SER A 75 10.81 -3.18 -5.54
N GLU A 76 10.95 -2.68 -6.75
CA GLU A 76 9.88 -2.32 -7.67
C GLU A 76 10.36 -2.52 -9.10
N GLY A 77 9.48 -3.07 -9.95
CA GLY A 77 9.84 -3.34 -11.34
C GLY A 77 11.05 -4.27 -11.49
N ASP A 78 11.65 -4.32 -12.67
CA ASP A 78 12.72 -5.27 -12.96
C ASP A 78 14.14 -4.81 -12.55
N GLY A 79 14.26 -3.63 -11.93
CA GLY A 79 15.58 -3.05 -11.66
C GLY A 79 15.70 -2.00 -10.55
N TRP A 80 14.63 -1.63 -9.84
CA TRP A 80 14.73 -0.64 -8.76
C TRP A 80 14.75 -1.30 -7.38
N LYS A 81 15.80 -1.05 -6.58
CA LYS A 81 15.90 -1.46 -5.17
C LYS A 81 15.66 -0.25 -4.29
N ASN A 82 14.92 -0.42 -3.19
CA ASN A 82 14.80 0.60 -2.17
C ASN A 82 16.14 0.76 -1.42
N ASP A 83 16.71 1.96 -1.46
CA ASP A 83 17.99 2.29 -0.83
C ASP A 83 18.03 2.02 0.68
N PHE A 84 16.87 2.04 1.34
CA PHE A 84 16.78 1.84 2.80
C PHE A 84 16.47 0.39 3.22
N TYR A 85 16.17 -0.50 2.26
CA TYR A 85 15.71 -1.86 2.56
C TYR A 85 16.67 -2.64 3.48
N ASP A 86 17.96 -2.66 3.15
CA ASP A 86 18.94 -3.47 3.90
C ASP A 86 19.11 -2.95 5.34
N GLU A 87 19.12 -1.63 5.52
CA GLU A 87 19.24 -1.00 6.83
C GLU A 87 17.99 -1.27 7.67
N ASP A 88 16.81 -1.00 7.12
CA ASP A 88 15.55 -1.11 7.85
C ASP A 88 15.20 -2.56 8.16
N ALA A 89 15.34 -3.48 7.20
CA ALA A 89 15.06 -4.89 7.44
C ALA A 89 15.99 -5.49 8.51
N LYS A 90 17.28 -5.11 8.49
CA LYS A 90 18.23 -5.55 9.52
C LYS A 90 17.91 -4.93 10.88
N ALA A 91 17.71 -3.62 10.94
CA ALA A 91 17.46 -2.92 12.20
C ALA A 91 16.14 -3.34 12.86
N ALA A 92 15.09 -3.60 12.07
CA ALA A 92 13.83 -4.16 12.55
C ALA A 92 14.03 -5.57 13.14
N ALA A 93 14.78 -6.44 12.46
CA ALA A 93 15.07 -7.78 12.96
C ALA A 93 15.91 -7.75 14.24
N ASP A 94 16.95 -6.91 14.29
CA ASP A 94 17.81 -6.73 15.47
C ASP A 94 17.02 -6.15 16.68
N ALA A 95 15.97 -5.37 16.42
CA ALA A 95 15.05 -4.86 17.44
C ALA A 95 14.06 -5.92 17.97
N GLY A 96 13.94 -7.07 17.31
CA GLY A 96 13.11 -8.20 17.75
C GLY A 96 11.83 -8.42 16.94
N LEU A 97 11.59 -7.64 15.89
CA LEU A 97 10.41 -7.82 15.03
C LEU A 97 10.57 -9.04 14.10
N LYS A 98 9.45 -9.63 13.69
CA LYS A 98 9.41 -10.52 12.51
C LYS A 98 9.42 -9.68 11.25
N VAL A 99 10.41 -9.89 10.38
CA VAL A 99 10.59 -9.05 9.21
C VAL A 99 10.25 -9.82 7.93
N GLY A 100 9.53 -9.15 7.04
CA GLY A 100 9.27 -9.56 5.67
C GLY A 100 9.69 -8.49 4.67
N ALA A 101 9.67 -8.85 3.39
CA ALA A 101 10.00 -7.96 2.28
C ALA A 101 8.85 -7.98 1.27
N TYR A 102 8.58 -6.84 0.63
CA TYR A 102 7.62 -6.78 -0.47
C TYR A 102 8.21 -6.17 -1.74
N HIS A 103 7.61 -6.54 -2.85
CA HIS A 103 7.93 -6.08 -4.19
C HIS A 103 6.72 -5.45 -4.83
N TYR A 104 6.85 -4.19 -5.23
CA TYR A 104 5.80 -3.45 -5.92
C TYR A 104 5.75 -3.84 -7.40
N ALA A 105 4.62 -4.40 -7.83
CA ALA A 105 4.44 -4.90 -9.18
C ALA A 105 4.42 -3.78 -10.21
N ARG A 106 5.07 -4.01 -11.36
CA ARG A 106 4.91 -3.19 -12.58
C ARG A 106 4.45 -4.06 -13.76
N PRO A 107 3.14 -4.36 -13.89
CA PRO A 107 2.67 -5.36 -14.87
C PRO A 107 2.90 -5.04 -16.35
N ALA A 108 3.28 -3.80 -16.71
CA ALA A 108 3.73 -3.48 -18.06
C ALA A 108 5.10 -4.11 -18.39
N GLU A 109 5.86 -4.55 -17.38
CA GLU A 109 7.14 -5.23 -17.53
C GLU A 109 7.01 -6.76 -17.36
N ASP A 110 8.11 -7.49 -17.57
CA ASP A 110 8.11 -8.96 -17.54
C ASP A 110 8.00 -9.51 -16.09
N PRO A 111 7.00 -10.38 -15.79
CA PRO A 111 6.78 -10.89 -14.43
C PRO A 111 7.93 -11.76 -13.93
N VAL A 112 8.59 -12.49 -14.83
CA VAL A 112 9.68 -13.41 -14.47
C VAL A 112 10.95 -12.63 -14.15
N ALA A 113 11.22 -11.54 -14.88
CA ALA A 113 12.31 -10.62 -14.61
C ALA A 113 12.14 -9.96 -13.24
N GLN A 114 10.95 -9.42 -12.93
CA GLN A 114 10.66 -8.85 -11.61
C GLN A 114 10.80 -9.86 -10.48
N ALA A 115 10.25 -11.06 -10.63
CA ALA A 115 10.36 -12.12 -9.63
C ALA A 115 11.82 -12.51 -9.35
N ARG A 116 12.65 -12.61 -10.40
CA ARG A 116 14.09 -12.88 -10.26
C ARG A 116 14.82 -11.73 -9.59
N TYR A 117 14.51 -10.51 -9.98
CA TYR A 117 15.10 -9.31 -9.40
C TYR A 117 14.78 -9.23 -7.91
N PHE A 118 13.50 -9.34 -7.53
CA PHE A 118 13.09 -9.36 -6.13
C PHE A 118 13.73 -10.51 -5.35
N ALA A 119 13.76 -11.72 -5.91
CA ALA A 119 14.43 -12.86 -5.27
C ALA A 119 15.92 -12.59 -5.03
N SER A 120 16.62 -11.91 -5.96
CA SER A 120 18.01 -11.51 -5.77
C SER A 120 18.17 -10.52 -4.61
N VAL A 121 17.29 -9.51 -4.52
CA VAL A 121 17.33 -8.52 -3.44
C VAL A 121 17.11 -9.17 -2.07
N VAL A 122 16.16 -10.10 -1.96
CA VAL A 122 15.86 -10.81 -0.70
C VAL A 122 16.95 -11.82 -0.32
N ASN A 123 17.53 -12.52 -1.30
CA ASN A 123 18.57 -13.53 -1.02
C ASN A 123 19.93 -12.89 -0.68
N ASP A 124 20.25 -11.74 -1.27
CA ASP A 124 21.51 -11.01 -1.03
C ASP A 124 21.41 -10.06 0.17
N GLY A 125 20.18 -9.67 0.56
CA GLY A 125 19.90 -8.77 1.67
C GLY A 125 19.83 -9.44 3.05
N PRO A 126 19.37 -8.70 4.08
CA PRO A 126 19.17 -9.26 5.41
C PRO A 126 18.18 -10.42 5.43
N ALA A 127 18.46 -11.44 6.25
CA ALA A 127 17.57 -12.58 6.39
C ALA A 127 16.20 -12.16 6.96
N THR A 128 15.15 -12.35 6.16
CA THR A 128 13.75 -12.15 6.55
C THR A 128 13.10 -13.47 6.96
N GLN A 129 12.17 -13.42 7.92
CA GLN A 129 11.47 -14.62 8.43
C GLN A 129 10.10 -14.77 7.79
N LEU A 130 9.41 -13.66 7.52
CA LEU A 130 8.09 -13.71 6.88
C LEU A 130 8.21 -14.01 5.37
N PRO A 131 7.13 -14.51 4.74
CA PRO A 131 7.08 -14.74 3.29
C PRO A 131 7.41 -13.49 2.49
N PRO A 132 8.07 -13.61 1.32
CA PRO A 132 8.18 -12.49 0.39
C PRO A 132 6.79 -12.16 -0.18
N VAL A 133 6.49 -10.88 -0.35
CA VAL A 133 5.17 -10.40 -0.78
C VAL A 133 5.24 -9.83 -2.19
N LEU A 134 4.31 -10.24 -3.05
CA LEU A 134 3.94 -9.50 -4.26
C LEU A 134 2.89 -8.45 -3.86
N ASP A 135 3.25 -7.18 -3.99
CA ASP A 135 2.35 -6.04 -3.83
C ASP A 135 1.75 -5.71 -5.21
N LEU A 136 0.48 -6.07 -5.40
CA LEU A 136 -0.24 -5.99 -6.67
C LEU A 136 -1.43 -5.03 -6.55
N GLU A 137 -1.25 -3.83 -7.09
CA GLU A 137 -2.22 -2.73 -6.96
C GLU A 137 -2.41 -1.90 -8.23
N VAL A 138 -1.65 -2.19 -9.29
CA VAL A 138 -1.78 -1.59 -10.62
C VAL A 138 -1.91 -2.69 -11.67
N ASP A 139 -2.61 -2.42 -12.78
CA ASP A 139 -2.73 -3.36 -13.91
C ASP A 139 -1.88 -2.97 -15.12
N GLU A 140 -1.43 -1.71 -15.17
CA GLU A 140 -0.68 -1.07 -16.25
C GLU A 140 -1.19 -1.44 -17.67
N GLY A 141 -2.52 -1.49 -17.80
CA GLY A 141 -3.22 -1.73 -19.07
C GLY A 141 -3.48 -3.20 -19.39
N LEU A 142 -3.10 -4.15 -18.53
CA LEU A 142 -3.45 -5.56 -18.69
C LEU A 142 -4.92 -5.81 -18.33
N GLY A 143 -5.62 -6.57 -19.18
CA GLY A 143 -6.95 -7.07 -18.83
C GLY A 143 -6.88 -8.19 -17.77
N PRO A 144 -7.99 -8.52 -17.08
CA PRO A 144 -7.98 -9.44 -15.93
C PRO A 144 -7.34 -10.81 -16.20
N VAL A 145 -7.58 -11.39 -17.39
CA VAL A 145 -6.98 -12.69 -17.77
C VAL A 145 -5.46 -12.59 -17.93
N GLN A 146 -4.98 -11.51 -18.54
CA GLN A 146 -3.55 -11.29 -18.75
C GLN A 146 -2.85 -10.99 -17.42
N LEU A 147 -3.47 -10.15 -16.58
CA LEU A 147 -2.97 -9.82 -15.26
C LEU A 147 -2.90 -11.06 -14.36
N ALA A 148 -3.93 -11.92 -14.36
CA ALA A 148 -3.86 -13.21 -13.65
C ALA A 148 -2.73 -14.11 -14.18
N GLY A 149 -2.51 -14.15 -15.50
CA GLY A 149 -1.37 -14.86 -16.08
C GLY A 149 -0.02 -14.30 -15.63
N TRP A 150 0.09 -12.97 -15.58
CA TRP A 150 1.27 -12.25 -15.10
C TRP A 150 1.56 -12.58 -13.63
N THR A 151 0.54 -12.48 -12.78
CA THR A 151 0.62 -12.78 -11.34
C THR A 151 1.05 -14.21 -11.08
N GLN A 152 0.48 -15.19 -11.80
CA GLN A 152 0.88 -16.60 -11.65
C GLN A 152 2.35 -16.82 -12.05
N ALA A 153 2.82 -16.19 -13.13
CA ALA A 153 4.20 -16.30 -13.58
C ALA A 153 5.18 -15.72 -12.55
N PHE A 154 4.88 -14.55 -12.00
CA PHE A 154 5.68 -13.91 -10.95
C PHE A 154 5.76 -14.81 -9.71
N LEU A 155 4.62 -15.24 -9.16
CA LEU A 155 4.56 -16.01 -7.91
C LEU A 155 5.31 -17.35 -8.03
N SER A 156 5.15 -18.02 -9.18
CA SER A 156 5.78 -19.32 -9.43
C SER A 156 7.31 -19.19 -9.53
N GLU A 157 7.80 -18.17 -10.23
CA GLU A 157 9.24 -17.92 -10.34
C GLU A 157 9.82 -17.49 -8.98
N LEU A 158 9.12 -16.63 -8.22
CA LEU A 158 9.57 -16.19 -6.91
C LEU A 158 9.67 -17.36 -5.91
N GLU A 159 8.67 -18.25 -5.88
CA GLU A 159 8.71 -19.47 -5.06
C GLU A 159 9.89 -20.36 -5.47
N ALA A 160 10.14 -20.53 -6.77
CA ALA A 160 11.26 -21.33 -7.27
C ALA A 160 12.64 -20.73 -6.92
N ARG A 161 12.77 -19.40 -6.84
CA ARG A 161 14.04 -18.71 -6.56
C ARG A 161 14.35 -18.55 -5.07
N THR A 162 13.31 -18.43 -4.24
CA THR A 162 13.47 -18.19 -2.80
C THR A 162 13.26 -19.45 -1.97
N GLY A 163 12.62 -20.49 -2.54
CA GLY A 163 12.18 -21.67 -1.80
C GLY A 163 11.07 -21.38 -0.78
N LYS A 164 10.51 -20.17 -0.79
CA LYS A 164 9.44 -19.72 0.10
C LYS A 164 8.21 -19.44 -0.74
N ARG A 165 7.06 -19.98 -0.31
CA ARG A 165 5.77 -19.63 -0.91
C ARG A 165 5.47 -18.14 -0.67
N PRO A 166 5.28 -17.33 -1.73
CA PRO A 166 4.99 -15.91 -1.58
C PRO A 166 3.60 -15.65 -1.00
N MET A 167 3.39 -14.43 -0.54
CA MET A 167 2.08 -13.89 -0.16
C MET A 167 1.67 -12.79 -1.15
N ILE A 168 0.37 -12.58 -1.34
CA ILE A 168 -0.16 -11.50 -2.18
C ILE A 168 -0.68 -10.39 -1.28
N TYR A 169 -0.22 -9.16 -1.52
CA TYR A 169 -0.85 -7.93 -1.08
C TYR A 169 -1.69 -7.32 -2.21
N THR A 170 -2.88 -6.83 -1.88
CA THR A 170 -3.81 -6.15 -2.79
C THR A 170 -4.87 -5.41 -1.94
N TYR A 171 -5.71 -4.61 -2.58
CA TYR A 171 -6.92 -4.03 -1.98
C TYR A 171 -8.21 -4.54 -2.66
N ARG A 172 -9.36 -4.39 -1.99
CA ARG A 172 -10.66 -4.95 -2.41
C ARG A 172 -11.06 -4.56 -3.82
N TYR A 173 -11.07 -3.25 -4.10
CA TYR A 173 -11.49 -2.73 -5.40
C TYR A 173 -10.65 -3.30 -6.54
N PHE A 174 -9.32 -3.34 -6.38
CA PHE A 174 -8.44 -3.93 -7.38
C PHE A 174 -8.76 -5.39 -7.65
N TRP A 175 -8.97 -6.18 -6.60
CA TRP A 175 -9.27 -7.59 -6.79
C TRP A 175 -10.59 -7.82 -7.52
N TYR A 176 -11.64 -7.10 -7.15
CA TYR A 176 -12.95 -7.21 -7.81
C TYR A 176 -12.90 -6.74 -9.26
N GLU A 177 -12.33 -5.56 -9.50
CA GLU A 177 -12.49 -4.88 -10.79
C GLU A 177 -11.35 -5.15 -11.78
N ARG A 178 -10.14 -5.39 -11.29
CA ARG A 178 -8.94 -5.61 -12.12
C ARG A 178 -8.54 -7.09 -12.20
N MET A 179 -8.79 -7.86 -11.14
CA MET A 179 -8.58 -9.32 -11.13
C MET A 179 -9.86 -10.13 -11.42
N ASN A 180 -10.99 -9.46 -11.67
CA ASN A 180 -12.30 -10.07 -11.94
C ASN A 180 -12.72 -11.10 -10.87
N ASP A 181 -12.42 -10.78 -9.60
CA ASP A 181 -12.69 -11.61 -8.42
C ASP A 181 -12.29 -13.09 -8.57
N THR A 182 -11.18 -13.34 -9.28
CA THR A 182 -10.71 -14.70 -9.57
C THR A 182 -10.36 -15.47 -8.29
N SER A 183 -10.64 -16.78 -8.29
CA SER A 183 -10.28 -17.71 -7.19
C SER A 183 -9.00 -18.50 -7.41
N ALA A 184 -8.25 -18.17 -8.46
CA ALA A 184 -7.05 -18.90 -8.88
C ALA A 184 -5.92 -18.92 -7.83
N PHE A 185 -5.90 -17.97 -6.89
CA PHE A 185 -4.76 -17.71 -6.01
C PHE A 185 -4.98 -18.09 -4.54
N THR A 186 -6.08 -18.76 -4.21
CA THR A 186 -6.45 -19.19 -2.84
C THR A 186 -5.42 -20.06 -2.13
N SER A 187 -4.44 -20.62 -2.85
CA SER A 187 -3.33 -21.39 -2.27
C SER A 187 -2.17 -20.53 -1.74
N TYR A 188 -2.15 -19.23 -2.01
CA TYR A 188 -1.20 -18.26 -1.47
C TYR A 188 -1.83 -17.53 -0.27
N PRO A 189 -1.07 -17.13 0.76
CA PRO A 189 -1.57 -16.24 1.80
C PRO A 189 -2.05 -14.90 1.22
N LEU A 190 -3.03 -14.29 1.88
CA LEU A 190 -3.59 -13.00 1.49
C LEU A 190 -3.30 -11.94 2.56
N TRP A 191 -2.69 -10.85 2.15
CA TRP A 191 -2.63 -9.60 2.88
C TRP A 191 -3.57 -8.61 2.18
N LEU A 192 -4.69 -8.27 2.80
CA LEU A 192 -5.71 -7.43 2.18
C LEU A 192 -5.71 -6.03 2.81
N ALA A 193 -5.61 -5.01 1.99
CA ALA A 193 -5.86 -3.63 2.40
C ALA A 193 -7.36 -3.30 2.31
N ALA A 194 -7.88 -2.80 3.43
CA ALA A 194 -9.17 -2.14 3.51
C ALA A 194 -9.15 -1.21 4.71
N TYR A 195 -9.29 0.10 4.49
CA TYR A 195 -9.21 1.08 5.57
C TYR A 195 -10.55 1.18 6.29
N GLN A 196 -10.63 0.53 7.45
CA GLN A 196 -11.87 0.38 8.23
C GLN A 196 -11.57 -0.05 9.67
N ASN A 197 -12.59 -0.03 10.54
CA ASN A 197 -12.47 -0.46 11.94
C ASN A 197 -12.65 -1.97 12.12
N ARG A 198 -13.43 -2.61 11.24
CA ARG A 198 -13.70 -4.04 11.27
C ARG A 198 -12.90 -4.77 10.20
N PRO A 199 -12.46 -6.01 10.44
CA PRO A 199 -11.80 -6.80 9.41
C PRO A 199 -12.72 -6.96 8.18
N PRO A 200 -12.20 -6.79 6.95
CA PRO A 200 -12.98 -7.01 5.75
C PRO A 200 -13.24 -8.50 5.53
N ALA A 201 -14.29 -8.82 4.78
CA ALA A 201 -14.44 -10.15 4.23
C ALA A 201 -13.30 -10.43 3.23
N PRO A 202 -12.81 -11.69 3.12
CA PRO A 202 -11.89 -12.05 2.06
C PRO A 202 -12.50 -11.86 0.67
N VAL A 203 -11.62 -11.62 -0.31
CA VAL A 203 -11.95 -11.54 -1.74
C VAL A 203 -11.57 -12.85 -2.44
N GLY A 204 -11.89 -13.03 -3.72
CA GLY A 204 -11.26 -14.05 -4.57
C GLY A 204 -11.37 -15.49 -4.07
N GLY A 205 -12.43 -15.82 -3.34
CA GLY A 205 -12.62 -17.14 -2.76
C GLY A 205 -11.63 -17.55 -1.67
N TRP A 206 -10.80 -16.64 -1.14
CA TRP A 206 -10.01 -16.95 0.06
C TRP A 206 -10.94 -17.21 1.25
N GLU A 207 -10.60 -18.20 2.07
CA GLU A 207 -11.38 -18.49 3.27
C GLU A 207 -11.12 -17.49 4.41
N LYS A 208 -9.89 -16.94 4.45
CA LYS A 208 -9.43 -16.01 5.49
C LYS A 208 -8.29 -15.13 4.98
N LEU A 209 -8.10 -14.01 5.66
CA LEU A 209 -6.91 -13.16 5.50
C LEU A 209 -5.78 -13.69 6.39
N SER A 210 -4.53 -13.57 5.94
CA SER A 210 -3.36 -13.74 6.79
C SER A 210 -2.97 -12.43 7.46
N PHE A 211 -3.04 -11.32 6.72
CA PHE A 211 -2.81 -9.98 7.23
C PHE A 211 -3.90 -9.02 6.73
N TRP A 212 -4.19 -8.00 7.52
CA TRP A 212 -5.11 -6.93 7.15
C TRP A 212 -4.42 -5.58 7.36
N GLN A 213 -4.23 -4.82 6.28
CA GLN A 213 -3.82 -3.41 6.37
C GLN A 213 -5.07 -2.56 6.58
N ARG A 214 -5.17 -1.94 7.76
CA ARG A 214 -6.40 -1.28 8.23
C ARG A 214 -6.38 0.24 8.14
N SER A 215 -5.22 0.83 7.86
CA SER A 215 -5.02 2.28 7.80
C SER A 215 -3.62 2.58 7.23
N GLU A 216 -3.51 3.68 6.50
CA GLU A 216 -2.25 4.31 6.05
C GLU A 216 -1.78 5.48 6.95
N SER A 217 -2.66 5.94 7.85
CA SER A 217 -2.49 7.15 8.65
C SER A 217 -2.09 6.87 10.11
N GLY A 218 -1.54 5.70 10.37
CA GLY A 218 -1.08 5.29 11.70
C GLY A 218 0.05 6.16 12.24
N ARG A 219 0.19 6.16 13.58
CA ARG A 219 1.33 6.78 14.26
C ARG A 219 1.96 5.79 15.22
N VAL A 220 3.24 5.49 15.00
CA VAL A 220 4.02 4.55 15.79
C VAL A 220 5.29 5.25 16.29
N VAL A 221 5.54 5.17 17.61
CA VAL A 221 6.75 5.75 18.20
C VAL A 221 7.98 5.13 17.55
N GLY A 222 8.85 5.98 16.99
CA GLY A 222 10.04 5.58 16.22
C GLY A 222 9.93 5.86 14.72
N ILE A 223 8.73 6.16 14.22
CA ILE A 223 8.46 6.61 12.84
C ILE A 223 7.87 8.02 12.89
N ASN A 224 8.50 8.96 12.19
CA ASN A 224 8.14 10.39 12.26
C ASN A 224 7.14 10.83 11.17
N THR A 225 6.64 9.88 10.38
CA THR A 225 5.64 10.08 9.33
C THR A 225 4.40 9.24 9.65
N PRO A 226 3.27 9.47 8.97
CA PRO A 226 2.23 8.45 8.87
C PRO A 226 2.81 7.11 8.39
N VAL A 227 2.23 6.02 8.87
CA VAL A 227 2.66 4.67 8.55
C VAL A 227 1.47 3.72 8.46
N ASP A 228 1.57 2.78 7.52
CA ASP A 228 0.62 1.72 7.33
C ASP A 228 0.55 0.79 8.55
N MET A 229 -0.68 0.52 9.01
CA MET A 229 -0.96 -0.29 10.19
C MET A 229 -1.59 -1.61 9.79
N ASN A 230 -0.99 -2.69 10.27
CA ASN A 230 -1.36 -4.06 9.92
C ASN A 230 -1.69 -4.90 11.13
N ILE A 231 -2.62 -5.83 10.94
CA ILE A 231 -2.95 -6.87 11.91
C ILE A 231 -2.67 -8.22 11.28
N PHE A 232 -1.95 -9.08 12.00
CA PHE A 232 -1.83 -10.49 11.66
C PHE A 232 -3.07 -11.23 12.18
N ASN A 233 -3.65 -12.10 11.34
CA ASN A 233 -4.76 -12.95 11.76
C ASN A 233 -4.25 -14.10 12.63
N GLY A 234 -3.91 -13.82 13.88
CA GLY A 234 -3.45 -14.83 14.83
C GLY A 234 -2.76 -14.22 16.05
N ASN A 235 -2.46 -15.06 17.03
CA ASN A 235 -1.67 -14.69 18.20
C ASN A 235 -0.16 -14.79 17.93
N ALA A 236 0.67 -14.37 18.90
CA ALA A 236 2.12 -14.35 18.75
C ALA A 236 2.75 -15.73 18.48
N ALA A 237 2.19 -16.82 19.03
CA ALA A 237 2.68 -18.17 18.74
C ALA A 237 2.39 -18.57 17.30
N GLN A 238 1.20 -18.23 16.79
CA GLN A 238 0.83 -18.44 15.39
C GLN A 238 1.67 -17.58 14.45
N LEU A 239 2.01 -16.33 14.81
CA LEU A 239 2.93 -15.50 14.02
C LEU A 239 4.32 -16.16 13.92
N ASN A 240 4.83 -16.72 15.02
CA ASN A 240 6.09 -17.45 15.02
C ASN A 240 6.06 -18.70 14.11
N GLN A 241 4.94 -19.44 14.10
CA GLN A 241 4.75 -20.58 13.20
C GLN A 241 4.67 -20.15 11.73
N PHE A 242 3.94 -19.06 11.46
CA PHE A 242 3.83 -18.48 10.13
C PHE A 242 5.20 -18.03 9.60
N ALA A 243 5.97 -17.33 10.44
CA ALA A 243 7.35 -16.94 10.15
C ALA A 243 8.34 -18.12 10.04
N ALA A 244 7.95 -19.31 10.51
CA ALA A 244 8.72 -20.56 10.33
C ALA A 244 8.29 -21.35 9.08
N GLY A 245 7.34 -20.84 8.30
CA GLY A 245 6.88 -21.44 7.04
C GLY A 245 5.56 -22.21 7.13
N ASP A 246 4.92 -22.30 8.29
CA ASP A 246 3.55 -22.82 8.39
C ASP A 246 2.55 -21.73 8.00
N LEU A 247 2.36 -21.55 6.69
CA LEU A 247 1.49 -20.48 6.16
C LEU A 247 0.00 -20.71 6.39
N ARG A 248 -0.37 -21.85 6.98
CA ARG A 248 -1.73 -22.11 7.45
C ARG A 248 -1.93 -21.64 8.89
N ALA A 249 -0.84 -21.40 9.62
CA ALA A 249 -0.87 -20.85 10.96
C ALA A 249 -1.56 -19.48 10.96
N GLY A 250 -2.34 -19.24 12.01
CA GLY A 250 -3.24 -18.09 12.09
C GLY A 250 -4.71 -18.49 11.85
N GLY A 251 -5.59 -17.49 11.84
CA GLY A 251 -7.03 -17.63 11.97
C GLY A 251 -7.50 -17.49 13.41
N GLY A 252 -8.76 -17.12 13.55
CA GLY A 252 -9.49 -16.99 14.81
C GLY A 252 -9.38 -15.62 15.48
N VAL A 253 -8.51 -14.72 15.00
CA VAL A 253 -8.38 -13.37 15.55
C VAL A 253 -9.25 -12.40 14.77
N LEU A 254 -9.11 -12.33 13.44
CA LEU A 254 -9.89 -11.41 12.61
C LEU A 254 -11.37 -11.82 12.54
N GLU A 255 -11.66 -13.12 12.50
CA GLU A 255 -13.02 -13.63 12.39
C GLU A 255 -13.83 -13.45 13.68
N ALA A 256 -13.15 -13.48 14.83
CA ALA A 256 -13.75 -13.22 16.14
C ALA A 256 -13.53 -11.76 16.59
N PHE A 257 -12.93 -10.93 15.74
CA PHE A 257 -12.51 -9.60 16.11
C PHE A 257 -13.71 -8.72 16.41
N GLN A 258 -13.78 -8.27 17.66
CA GLN A 258 -14.71 -7.25 18.09
C GLN A 258 -13.88 -6.23 18.87
N VAL A 259 -13.60 -5.08 18.25
CA VAL A 259 -12.87 -3.99 18.91
C VAL A 259 -13.80 -2.79 19.13
N PRO A 260 -13.64 -2.06 20.24
CA PRO A 260 -14.48 -0.92 20.58
C PRO A 260 -14.22 0.25 19.63
N ASP A 261 -15.29 0.89 19.16
CA ASP A 261 -15.30 2.11 18.33
C ASP A 261 -14.18 3.10 18.77
N SER A 262 -13.14 3.31 17.95
CA SER A 262 -12.25 4.48 18.09
C SER A 262 -12.83 5.72 17.40
N GLY A 263 -13.99 5.60 16.74
CA GLY A 263 -14.72 6.70 16.09
C GLY A 263 -14.10 7.21 14.78
N GLU A 264 -12.77 7.23 14.67
CA GLU A 264 -12.03 7.89 13.58
C GLU A 264 -12.12 7.11 12.25
N LEU A 265 -11.83 5.80 12.21
CA LEU A 265 -12.00 4.99 10.98
C LEU A 265 -13.47 4.67 10.62
N LYS A 266 -14.44 5.10 11.44
CA LYS A 266 -15.87 4.83 11.19
C LYS A 266 -16.38 5.58 9.96
N VAL A 267 -15.78 6.72 9.65
CA VAL A 267 -16.05 7.46 8.41
C VAL A 267 -15.68 6.62 7.20
N LEU A 268 -14.57 5.88 7.27
CA LEU A 268 -14.08 5.08 6.16
C LEU A 268 -14.96 3.87 5.84
N GLU A 269 -15.74 3.37 6.81
CA GLU A 269 -16.69 2.26 6.62
C GLU A 269 -17.98 2.67 5.91
N GLN A 270 -18.22 3.98 5.73
CA GLN A 270 -19.43 4.47 5.09
C GLN A 270 -19.41 4.23 3.58
N ASP A 271 -20.59 4.20 2.98
CA ASP A 271 -20.78 4.16 1.53
C ASP A 271 -20.06 5.34 0.84
N SER A 272 -19.25 5.02 -0.17
CA SER A 272 -18.45 6.00 -0.90
C SER A 272 -19.25 6.82 -1.92
N THR A 273 -20.44 6.36 -2.31
CA THR A 273 -21.21 6.88 -3.46
C THR A 273 -21.33 8.40 -3.48
N LYS A 274 -21.65 9.02 -2.33
CA LYS A 274 -21.80 10.49 -2.25
C LYS A 274 -20.50 11.24 -2.52
N LEU A 275 -19.38 10.75 -1.98
CA LEU A 275 -18.09 11.39 -2.16
C LEU A 275 -17.59 11.19 -3.59
N VAL A 276 -17.80 10.00 -4.16
CA VAL A 276 -17.53 9.72 -5.59
C VAL A 276 -18.30 10.67 -6.51
N VAL A 277 -19.60 10.89 -6.26
CA VAL A 277 -20.41 11.83 -7.04
C VAL A 277 -19.85 13.26 -6.96
N ALA A 278 -19.40 13.70 -5.78
CA ALA A 278 -18.80 15.01 -5.61
C ALA A 278 -17.47 15.14 -6.39
N ILE A 279 -16.63 14.10 -6.36
CA ILE A 279 -15.36 14.04 -7.11
C ILE A 279 -15.62 14.12 -8.62
N LEU A 280 -16.54 13.31 -9.14
CA LEU A 280 -16.88 13.30 -10.57
C LEU A 280 -17.49 14.63 -11.02
N ALA A 281 -18.32 15.25 -10.18
CA ALA A 281 -18.86 16.57 -10.47
C ALA A 281 -17.77 17.66 -10.49
N LEU A 282 -16.75 17.58 -9.63
CA LEU A 282 -15.57 18.45 -9.71
C LEU A 282 -14.78 18.21 -11.01
N ALA A 283 -14.54 16.96 -11.38
CA ALA A 283 -13.83 16.60 -12.61
C ALA A 283 -14.53 17.13 -13.88
N ALA A 284 -15.87 17.14 -13.87
CA ALA A 284 -16.68 17.69 -14.95
C ALA A 284 -16.76 19.24 -14.97
N GLY A 285 -16.09 19.93 -14.02
CA GLY A 285 -16.18 21.38 -13.84
C GLY A 285 -17.51 21.86 -13.24
N GLY A 286 -18.33 20.94 -12.73
CA GLY A 286 -19.63 21.22 -12.11
C GLY A 286 -19.55 21.63 -10.64
N LEU A 287 -18.42 21.37 -9.95
CA LEU A 287 -18.15 21.78 -8.57
C LEU A 287 -16.77 22.41 -8.42
N GLY A 288 -16.64 23.30 -7.43
CA GLY A 288 -15.35 23.83 -6.98
C GLY A 288 -14.79 23.02 -5.81
N ALA A 289 -13.54 23.32 -5.44
CA ALA A 289 -12.82 22.67 -4.34
C ALA A 289 -13.59 22.74 -3.01
N GLN A 290 -14.25 23.87 -2.74
CA GLN A 290 -14.99 24.07 -1.49
C GLN A 290 -16.17 23.10 -1.36
N GLN A 291 -16.86 22.80 -2.45
CA GLN A 291 -17.98 21.87 -2.42
C GLN A 291 -17.52 20.42 -2.19
N LEU A 292 -16.31 20.06 -2.65
CA LEU A 292 -15.73 18.75 -2.31
C LEU A 292 -15.32 18.68 -0.83
N ILE A 293 -14.75 19.75 -0.29
CA ILE A 293 -14.46 19.88 1.15
C ILE A 293 -15.75 19.73 1.97
N ASP A 294 -16.82 20.43 1.57
CA ASP A 294 -18.11 20.36 2.26
C ASP A 294 -18.73 18.95 2.17
N ALA A 295 -18.57 18.26 1.05
CA ALA A 295 -19.01 16.87 0.88
C ALA A 295 -18.24 15.90 1.78
N ALA A 296 -16.91 16.05 1.88
CA ALA A 296 -16.08 15.25 2.79
C ALA A 296 -16.46 15.51 4.26
N ARG A 297 -16.67 16.77 4.65
CA ARG A 297 -17.15 17.11 6.00
C ARG A 297 -18.53 16.53 6.30
N LEU A 298 -19.43 16.50 5.31
CA LEU A 298 -20.76 15.88 5.45
C LEU A 298 -20.66 14.35 5.61
N ALA A 299 -19.63 13.73 5.03
CA ALA A 299 -19.33 12.30 5.25
C ALA A 299 -18.74 12.03 6.66
N GLY A 300 -18.28 13.07 7.36
CA GLY A 300 -17.81 13.00 8.73
C GLY A 300 -16.30 13.20 8.90
N PHE A 301 -15.56 13.52 7.84
CA PHE A 301 -14.15 13.89 7.93
C PHE A 301 -13.96 15.19 8.71
N ASP A 302 -12.87 15.27 9.47
CA ASP A 302 -12.47 16.52 10.08
C ASP A 302 -12.02 17.55 9.02
N PRO A 303 -11.92 18.85 9.37
CA PRO A 303 -11.57 19.88 8.41
C PRO A 303 -10.23 19.64 7.67
N THR A 304 -9.23 19.11 8.36
CA THR A 304 -7.90 18.84 7.79
C THR A 304 -7.97 17.70 6.78
N ASP A 305 -8.63 16.61 7.13
CA ASP A 305 -8.77 15.47 6.23
C ASP A 305 -9.62 15.79 5.01
N ALA A 306 -10.70 16.55 5.21
CA ALA A 306 -11.52 17.05 4.10
C ALA A 306 -10.72 17.92 3.13
N ASP A 307 -9.84 18.78 3.66
CA ASP A 307 -8.95 19.62 2.84
C ASP A 307 -7.89 18.76 2.13
N ASN A 308 -7.33 17.74 2.78
CA ASN A 308 -6.37 16.81 2.20
C ASN A 308 -6.98 16.01 1.04
N ILE A 309 -8.19 15.44 1.23
CA ILE A 309 -8.93 14.72 0.19
C ILE A 309 -9.18 15.63 -1.02
N ALA A 310 -9.65 16.87 -0.77
CA ALA A 310 -9.88 17.82 -1.85
C ALA A 310 -8.58 18.23 -2.56
N GLY A 311 -7.47 18.33 -1.83
CA GLY A 311 -6.14 18.59 -2.36
C GLY A 311 -5.67 17.48 -3.30
N LEU A 312 -5.75 16.22 -2.86
CA LEU A 312 -5.41 15.04 -3.64
C LEU A 312 -6.21 14.97 -4.94
N VAL A 313 -7.54 15.07 -4.84
CA VAL A 313 -8.44 15.01 -6.01
C VAL A 313 -8.13 16.12 -7.01
N ARG A 314 -7.78 17.32 -6.54
CA ARG A 314 -7.39 18.43 -7.41
C ARG A 314 -6.05 18.21 -8.10
N ALA A 315 -5.07 17.63 -7.40
CA ALA A 315 -3.79 17.31 -8.00
C ALA A 315 -3.98 16.32 -9.15
N LEU A 316 -4.64 15.19 -8.87
CA LEU A 316 -5.01 14.17 -9.86
C LEU A 316 -5.78 14.75 -11.04
N ALA A 317 -6.81 15.57 -10.77
CA ALA A 317 -7.60 16.20 -11.83
C ALA A 317 -6.75 17.19 -12.67
N GLY A 318 -5.84 17.92 -12.05
CA GLY A 318 -4.94 18.87 -12.73
C GLY A 318 -3.89 18.18 -13.60
N GLN A 319 -3.49 16.97 -13.24
CA GLN A 319 -2.55 16.14 -13.99
C GLN A 319 -3.24 15.25 -15.05
N GLY A 320 -4.57 15.11 -14.97
CA GLY A 320 -5.34 14.23 -15.85
C GLY A 320 -5.28 12.75 -15.45
N GLU A 321 -4.93 12.48 -14.20
CA GLU A 321 -4.72 11.13 -13.63
C GLU A 321 -5.87 10.68 -12.73
N LEU A 322 -6.90 11.51 -12.57
CA LEU A 322 -8.07 11.12 -11.81
C LEU A 322 -8.73 9.88 -12.48
N PRO A 323 -8.94 8.77 -11.76
CA PRO A 323 -9.37 7.50 -12.36
C PRO A 323 -10.88 7.50 -12.61
N ILE A 324 -11.32 8.26 -13.63
CA ILE A 324 -12.74 8.53 -13.91
C ILE A 324 -13.54 7.24 -14.13
N GLU A 325 -13.01 6.29 -14.90
CA GLU A 325 -13.69 5.02 -15.18
C GLU A 325 -13.89 4.20 -13.90
N ASP A 326 -12.90 4.20 -13.01
CA ASP A 326 -12.98 3.47 -11.74
C ASP A 326 -13.97 4.11 -10.78
N LEU A 327 -13.96 5.45 -10.70
CA LEU A 327 -14.93 6.22 -9.93
C LEU A 327 -16.37 5.95 -10.41
N GLN A 328 -16.59 5.85 -11.73
CA GLN A 328 -17.90 5.50 -12.29
C GLN A 328 -18.35 4.09 -11.88
N LYS A 329 -17.44 3.12 -11.83
CA LYS A 329 -17.74 1.77 -11.31
C LYS A 329 -18.03 1.82 -9.81
N MET A 330 -17.28 2.61 -9.04
CA MET A 330 -17.52 2.75 -7.61
C MET A 330 -18.91 3.30 -7.28
N MET A 331 -19.48 4.16 -8.13
CA MET A 331 -20.85 4.70 -7.93
C MET A 331 -21.95 3.64 -7.90
N VAL A 332 -21.74 2.49 -8.56
CA VAL A 332 -22.76 1.43 -8.72
C VAL A 332 -22.41 0.16 -7.96
N GLY A 333 -21.21 0.09 -7.37
CA GLY A 333 -20.75 -1.02 -6.55
C GLY A 333 -20.93 -0.78 -5.05
N ASP A 334 -20.66 -1.83 -4.26
CA ASP A 334 -20.68 -1.76 -2.79
C ASP A 334 -19.27 -1.47 -2.26
N TYR A 335 -18.86 -0.21 -2.39
CA TYR A 335 -17.53 0.27 -2.03
C TYR A 335 -17.60 1.29 -0.90
N GLN A 336 -16.69 1.12 0.06
CA GLN A 336 -16.60 2.00 1.21
C GLN A 336 -15.68 3.18 0.91
N ILE A 337 -15.79 4.24 1.70
CA ILE A 337 -14.91 5.42 1.58
C ILE A 337 -13.44 5.00 1.70
N GLY A 338 -13.11 4.02 2.56
CA GLY A 338 -11.76 3.46 2.64
C GLY A 338 -11.26 2.88 1.32
N ASP A 339 -12.10 2.15 0.58
CA ASP A 339 -11.75 1.61 -0.75
C ASP A 339 -11.48 2.75 -1.76
N LEU A 340 -12.28 3.82 -1.70
CA LEU A 340 -12.10 5.01 -2.53
C LEU A 340 -10.77 5.72 -2.24
N LEU A 341 -10.41 5.88 -0.97
CA LEU A 341 -9.16 6.54 -0.61
C LEU A 341 -7.94 5.74 -1.11
N ILE A 342 -7.96 4.42 -0.94
CA ILE A 342 -6.90 3.54 -1.50
C ILE A 342 -6.80 3.71 -3.03
N LEU A 343 -7.94 3.73 -3.74
CA LEU A 343 -7.94 3.93 -5.19
C LEU A 343 -7.29 5.27 -5.59
N LEU A 344 -7.63 6.36 -4.89
CA LEU A 344 -7.11 7.70 -5.20
C LEU A 344 -5.62 7.81 -4.88
N ASP A 345 -5.18 7.24 -3.77
CA ASP A 345 -3.77 7.22 -3.39
C ASP A 345 -2.92 6.43 -4.40
N ASN A 346 -3.40 5.26 -4.83
CA ASN A 346 -2.72 4.47 -5.85
C ASN A 346 -2.67 5.16 -7.22
N ALA A 347 -3.72 5.91 -7.59
CA ALA A 347 -3.68 6.75 -8.78
C ALA A 347 -2.59 7.84 -8.68
N ALA A 348 -2.36 8.41 -7.50
CA ALA A 348 -1.33 9.42 -7.28
C ALA A 348 0.10 8.85 -7.25
N LYS A 349 0.26 7.57 -6.93
CA LYS A 349 1.55 6.85 -7.01
C LYS A 349 1.93 6.44 -8.44
N ALA A 350 0.93 6.27 -9.32
CA ALA A 350 1.13 5.89 -10.72
C ALA A 350 1.45 7.09 -11.65
N ALA A 351 1.19 8.30 -11.17
CA ALA A 351 1.44 9.60 -11.80
C ALA A 351 2.93 9.98 -11.93
#